data_AF-A0A8H4FNZ7-F1
#
_entry.id   AF-A0A8H4FNZ7-F1
#
_cell.length_a   1.000
_cell.length_b   1.000
_cell.length_c   1.000
_cell.angle_alpha   90.00
_cell.angle_beta   90.00
_cell.angle_gamma   90.00
#
_symmetry.space_group_name_H-M   'P 1'
#
loop_
_entity.id
_entity.type
_entity.pdbx_description
1 polymer ?
#
loop_
_entity_poly.entity_id
_entity_poly.type
_entity_poly.pdbx_seq_one_letter_code
_entity_poly.pdbx_strand_id
1 'polypeptide(L)'
;MAFSREGFTVDVIAQWVRKSVLNPFLSIPIAAGLAVAAAQGHGAIGISGVKPENVRKLAYIAALASLVLSTTEYLNKWSANNWVTDNKWDWDREIIVVTGGSSGIGASIIKHIFARNPKATIVVVDLAPLSWEPPKGSKLHYFKCDLTDTAALKTLCTLIRTQVGDPTVLINNAGIARGATIMEGSYADIELTVKTNLIAPFLLTKEFLPYMVRRNHGHIVNIGSMSSVVPPVRIADYSATKAGLTAMHESLQLELKYIHKALKVRQTLGIFGFIRTPLVPFNPGQPHFVMPLLHVDTVGEAIVNGLYSGYGGTIYLPRIMSLVTALRAGPEWIWRLARETTASAKDIPYTPRQKINDLTGTFDLEEASKAKTNGVKNEEL
;
A
#
# COMPACT_ATOMS: atom_id res chain seq x y z
N MET A 1 -24.63 -5.66 -6.85
CA MET A 1 -23.30 -5.82 -6.22
C MET A 1 -22.29 -5.53 -7.31
N ALA A 2 -21.58 -4.41 -7.26
CA ALA A 2 -20.42 -4.24 -8.14
C ALA A 2 -19.35 -5.22 -7.64
N PHE A 3 -18.95 -6.18 -8.49
CA PHE A 3 -17.82 -7.06 -8.20
C PHE A 3 -16.55 -6.21 -8.06
N SER A 4 -15.56 -6.68 -7.29
CA SER A 4 -14.27 -5.96 -7.22
C SER A 4 -13.64 -5.90 -8.62
N ARG A 5 -12.71 -4.96 -8.85
CA ARG A 5 -12.01 -4.85 -10.15
C ARG A 5 -11.22 -6.13 -10.49
N GLU A 6 -10.91 -6.90 -9.45
CA GLU A 6 -10.25 -8.19 -9.52
C GLU A 6 -11.21 -9.36 -9.76
N GLY A 7 -12.53 -9.15 -9.84
CA GLY A 7 -13.51 -10.22 -10.04
C GLY A 7 -13.92 -10.93 -8.74
N PHE A 8 -14.10 -12.25 -8.79
CA PHE A 8 -14.51 -13.05 -7.64
C PHE A 8 -13.30 -13.65 -6.92
N THR A 9 -13.00 -13.14 -5.72
CA THR A 9 -11.82 -13.49 -4.93
C THR A 9 -12.20 -13.84 -3.49
N VAL A 10 -11.26 -14.41 -2.73
CA VAL A 10 -11.42 -14.70 -1.30
C VAL A 10 -11.75 -13.44 -0.51
N ASP A 11 -11.23 -12.27 -0.93
CA ASP A 11 -11.52 -10.99 -0.30
C ASP A 11 -13.00 -10.59 -0.45
N VAL A 12 -13.64 -10.91 -1.58
CA VAL A 12 -15.07 -10.66 -1.79
C VAL A 12 -15.90 -11.49 -0.81
N ILE A 13 -15.57 -12.78 -0.65
CA ILE A 13 -16.23 -13.66 0.32
C ILE A 13 -15.99 -13.15 1.74
N ALA A 14 -14.73 -12.88 2.10
CA ALA A 14 -14.38 -12.40 3.43
C ALA A 14 -15.07 -11.08 3.76
N GLN A 15 -15.17 -10.15 2.80
CA GLN A 15 -15.89 -8.89 2.98
C GLN A 15 -17.39 -9.12 3.15
N TRP A 16 -18.00 -10.02 2.38
CA TRP A 16 -19.41 -10.38 2.55
C TRP A 16 -19.68 -11.00 3.92
N VAL A 17 -18.84 -11.96 4.35
CA VAL A 17 -18.92 -12.59 5.67
C VAL A 17 -18.77 -11.53 6.78
N ARG A 18 -17.79 -10.62 6.64
CA ARG A 18 -17.54 -9.53 7.59
C ARG A 18 -18.73 -8.56 7.72
N LYS A 19 -19.39 -8.22 6.60
CA LYS A 19 -20.54 -7.31 6.58
C LYS A 19 -21.86 -7.97 6.99
N SER A 20 -21.93 -9.30 6.93
CA SER A 20 -23.13 -10.09 7.21
C SER A 20 -23.00 -10.83 8.54
N VAL A 21 -22.55 -12.10 8.52
CA VAL A 21 -22.55 -13.00 9.69
C VAL A 21 -21.60 -12.55 10.79
N LEU A 22 -20.48 -11.90 10.44
CA LEU A 22 -19.50 -11.38 11.41
C LEU A 22 -19.62 -9.87 11.63
N ASN A 23 -20.78 -9.28 11.35
CA ASN A 23 -21.06 -7.89 11.69
C ASN A 23 -21.49 -7.79 13.16
N PRO A 24 -20.81 -7.00 14.01
CA PRO A 24 -21.15 -6.90 15.43
C PRO A 24 -22.56 -6.33 15.65
N PHE A 25 -23.05 -5.46 14.75
CA PHE A 25 -24.40 -4.89 14.84
C PHE A 25 -25.52 -5.88 14.45
N LEU A 26 -25.17 -7.04 13.87
CA LEU A 26 -26.12 -8.08 13.51
C LEU A 26 -25.95 -9.30 14.42
N SER A 27 -24.73 -9.84 14.50
CA SER A 27 -24.44 -11.09 15.19
C SER A 27 -24.64 -11.02 16.70
N ILE A 28 -24.27 -9.90 17.36
CA ILE A 28 -24.42 -9.75 18.81
C ILE A 28 -25.91 -9.66 19.20
N PRO A 29 -26.75 -8.79 18.57
CA PRO A 29 -28.19 -8.79 18.86
C PRO A 29 -28.88 -10.12 18.55
N ILE A 30 -28.52 -10.81 17.46
CA ILE A 30 -29.08 -12.14 17.13
C ILE A 30 -28.74 -13.15 18.24
N ALA A 31 -27.48 -13.20 18.66
CA ALA A 31 -27.03 -14.07 19.73
C ALA A 31 -27.75 -13.77 21.07
N ALA A 32 -27.89 -12.48 21.42
CA ALA A 32 -28.63 -12.06 22.60
C ALA A 32 -30.12 -12.42 22.52
N GLY A 33 -30.76 -12.22 21.37
CA GLY A 33 -32.16 -12.59 21.15
C GLY A 33 -32.41 -14.10 21.28
N LEU A 34 -31.51 -14.93 20.73
CA LEU A 34 -31.57 -16.39 20.89
C LEU A 34 -31.36 -16.83 22.35
N ALA A 35 -30.52 -16.12 23.11
CA ALA A 35 -30.34 -16.36 24.54
C ALA A 35 -31.63 -16.08 25.32
N VAL A 36 -32.29 -14.94 25.05
CA VAL A 36 -33.56 -14.55 25.68
C VAL A 36 -34.68 -15.53 25.31
N ALA A 37 -34.82 -15.89 24.03
CA ALA A 37 -35.84 -16.85 23.58
C ALA A 37 -35.68 -18.21 24.26
N ALA A 38 -34.44 -18.70 24.39
CA ALA A 38 -34.15 -19.93 25.10
C ALA A 38 -34.46 -19.83 26.61
N ALA A 39 -34.20 -18.69 27.24
CA ALA A 39 -34.52 -18.46 28.65
C ALA A 39 -36.03 -18.37 28.92
N GLN A 40 -36.81 -17.89 27.95
CA GLN A 40 -38.27 -17.76 28.04
C GLN A 40 -39.04 -19.04 27.66
N GLY A 41 -38.35 -20.14 27.33
CA GLY A 41 -38.99 -21.40 26.95
C GLY A 41 -39.65 -21.39 25.56
N HIS A 42 -39.51 -20.30 24.79
CA HIS A 42 -39.92 -20.26 23.39
C HIS A 42 -38.93 -21.10 22.58
N GLY A 43 -39.34 -22.30 22.18
CA GLY A 43 -38.54 -23.17 21.32
C GLY A 43 -38.02 -22.40 20.11
N ALA A 44 -36.71 -22.42 19.89
CA ALA A 44 -36.11 -21.64 18.80
C ALA A 44 -36.77 -22.03 17.48
N ILE A 45 -37.06 -21.03 16.64
CA ILE A 45 -37.63 -21.19 15.30
C ILE A 45 -36.71 -22.15 14.53
N GLY A 46 -37.15 -23.40 14.37
CA GLY A 46 -36.37 -24.46 13.76
C GLY A 46 -36.36 -24.27 12.24
N ILE A 47 -35.18 -24.06 11.67
CA ILE A 47 -34.96 -24.26 10.23
C ILE A 47 -34.96 -25.78 10.02
N SER A 48 -35.77 -26.29 9.09
CA SER A 48 -35.92 -27.72 8.83
C SER A 48 -34.56 -28.40 8.66
N GLY A 49 -34.22 -29.35 9.55
CA GLY A 49 -32.97 -30.12 9.50
C GLY A 49 -31.84 -29.64 10.43
N VAL A 50 -31.97 -28.50 11.14
CA VAL A 50 -30.92 -28.02 12.08
C VAL A 50 -31.45 -27.98 13.51
N LYS A 51 -30.73 -28.64 14.44
CA LYS A 51 -31.08 -28.62 15.88
C LYS A 51 -30.97 -27.18 16.44
N PRO A 52 -31.97 -26.69 17.21
CA PRO A 52 -31.95 -25.37 17.86
C PRO A 52 -30.65 -25.03 18.62
N GLU A 53 -30.05 -26.02 19.28
CA GLU A 53 -28.81 -25.86 20.03
C GLU A 53 -27.61 -25.51 19.14
N ASN A 54 -27.54 -26.11 17.94
CA ASN A 54 -26.45 -25.85 16.99
C ASN A 54 -26.57 -24.43 16.39
N VAL A 55 -27.80 -23.98 16.10
CA VAL A 55 -28.06 -22.60 15.66
C VAL A 55 -27.57 -21.60 16.70
N ARG A 56 -27.87 -21.85 17.98
CA ARG A 56 -27.43 -21.00 19.09
C ARG A 56 -25.91 -21.00 19.26
N LYS A 57 -25.25 -22.17 19.19
CA LYS A 57 -23.77 -22.26 19.25
C LYS A 57 -23.13 -21.47 18.11
N LEU A 58 -23.61 -21.61 16.88
CA LEU A 58 -23.10 -20.86 15.73
C LEU A 58 -23.29 -19.35 15.90
N ALA A 59 -24.45 -18.91 16.40
CA ALA A 59 -24.70 -17.50 16.68
C ALA A 59 -23.74 -16.93 17.74
N TYR A 60 -23.46 -17.68 18.82
CA TYR A 60 -22.47 -17.28 19.82
C TYR A 60 -21.06 -17.21 19.27
N ILE A 61 -20.64 -18.20 18.47
CA ILE A 61 -19.33 -18.18 17.82
C ILE A 61 -19.20 -16.98 16.88
N ALA A 62 -20.23 -16.71 16.07
CA ALA A 62 -20.24 -15.56 15.17
C ALA A 62 -20.20 -14.23 15.93
N ALA A 63 -20.96 -14.09 17.02
CA ALA A 63 -20.97 -12.90 17.86
C ALA A 63 -19.59 -12.68 18.51
N LEU A 64 -18.99 -13.73 19.10
CA LEU A 64 -17.67 -13.66 19.70
C LEU A 64 -16.60 -13.31 18.65
N ALA A 65 -16.60 -13.96 17.50
CA ALA A 65 -15.68 -13.66 16.41
C ALA A 65 -15.85 -12.22 15.90
N SER A 66 -17.08 -11.73 15.75
CA SER A 66 -17.36 -10.35 15.34
C SER A 66 -16.84 -9.34 16.37
N LEU A 67 -16.97 -9.64 17.66
CA LEU A 67 -16.50 -8.79 18.76
C LEU A 67 -14.99 -8.73 18.76
N VAL A 68 -14.32 -9.89 18.67
CA VAL A 68 -12.85 -9.98 18.61
C VAL A 68 -12.33 -9.21 17.39
N LEU A 69 -12.86 -9.45 16.19
CA LEU A 69 -12.42 -8.77 14.97
C LEU A 69 -12.63 -7.25 15.04
N SER A 70 -13.80 -6.81 15.51
CA SER A 70 -14.12 -5.37 15.59
C SER A 70 -13.31 -4.67 16.68
N THR A 71 -13.05 -5.35 17.79
CA THR A 71 -12.17 -4.84 18.86
C THR A 71 -10.73 -4.74 18.35
N THR A 72 -10.23 -5.75 17.63
CA THR A 72 -8.89 -5.70 17.03
C THR A 72 -8.77 -4.58 16.00
N GLU A 73 -9.76 -4.38 15.12
CA GLU A 73 -9.78 -3.26 14.17
C GLU A 73 -9.78 -1.90 14.89
N TYR A 74 -10.57 -1.76 15.97
CA TYR A 74 -10.58 -0.57 16.82
C TYR A 74 -9.22 -0.33 17.47
N LEU A 75 -8.65 -1.34 18.12
CA LEU A 75 -7.35 -1.24 18.79
C LEU A 75 -6.22 -0.94 17.80
N ASN A 76 -6.19 -1.59 16.63
CA ASN A 76 -5.21 -1.33 15.58
C ASN A 76 -5.29 0.10 15.07
N LYS A 77 -6.50 0.61 14.82
CA LYS A 77 -6.69 2.00 14.42
C LYS A 77 -6.15 2.94 15.48
N TRP A 78 -6.56 2.80 16.74
CA TRP A 78 -6.18 3.76 17.75
C TRP A 78 -4.72 3.65 18.19
N SER A 79 -4.15 2.45 18.23
CA SER A 79 -2.73 2.23 18.53
C SER A 79 -1.83 2.87 17.48
N ALA A 80 -2.12 2.66 16.19
CA ALA A 80 -1.38 3.27 15.07
C ALA A 80 -1.51 4.81 15.04
N ASN A 81 -2.49 5.36 15.75
CA ASN A 81 -2.80 6.79 15.78
C ASN A 81 -2.55 7.44 17.14
N ASN A 82 -1.73 6.82 17.99
CA ASN A 82 -1.32 7.33 19.29
C ASN A 82 -2.51 7.70 20.20
N TRP A 83 -3.68 7.08 20.00
CA TRP A 83 -4.92 7.38 20.73
C TRP A 83 -5.39 8.83 20.59
N VAL A 84 -4.95 9.54 19.55
CA VAL A 84 -5.32 10.94 19.29
C VAL A 84 -5.90 11.10 17.90
N THR A 85 -6.80 12.05 17.74
CA THR A 85 -7.31 12.50 16.43
C THR A 85 -6.60 13.78 15.99
N ASP A 86 -6.65 14.06 14.69
CA ASP A 86 -6.23 15.34 14.16
C ASP A 86 -7.38 16.00 13.41
N ASN A 87 -7.89 17.09 13.97
CA ASN A 87 -9.00 17.87 13.44
C ASN A 87 -8.52 19.06 12.58
N LYS A 88 -7.20 19.18 12.34
CA LYS A 88 -6.61 20.27 11.55
C LYS A 88 -6.59 20.02 10.04
N TRP A 89 -6.91 18.81 9.59
CA TRP A 89 -6.92 18.46 8.17
C TRP A 89 -7.83 19.41 7.38
N ASP A 90 -7.23 20.14 6.45
CA ASP A 90 -7.92 20.94 5.45
C ASP A 90 -7.36 20.55 4.07
N TRP A 91 -8.00 19.57 3.43
CA TRP A 91 -7.55 18.96 2.18
C TRP A 91 -7.38 19.95 1.02
N ASP A 92 -7.98 21.14 1.09
CA ASP A 92 -7.79 22.21 0.10
C ASP A 92 -6.45 22.96 0.29
N ARG A 93 -5.84 22.82 1.47
CA ARG A 93 -4.56 23.47 1.86
C ARG A 93 -3.40 22.49 2.02
N GLU A 94 -3.68 21.18 2.00
CA GLU A 94 -2.62 20.18 2.08
C GLU A 94 -1.78 20.15 0.80
N ILE A 95 -0.47 19.95 0.96
CA ILE A 95 0.49 19.80 -0.12
C ILE A 95 0.96 18.34 -0.11
N ILE A 96 0.64 17.61 -1.17
CA ILE A 96 0.86 16.17 -1.29
C ILE A 96 1.99 15.90 -2.28
N VAL A 97 3.13 15.44 -1.79
CA VAL A 97 4.25 14.98 -2.63
C VAL A 97 4.08 13.49 -2.92
N VAL A 98 4.10 13.12 -4.20
CA VAL A 98 4.03 11.72 -4.66
C VAL A 98 5.25 11.41 -5.53
N THR A 99 6.09 10.48 -5.08
CA THR A 99 7.20 9.98 -5.90
C THR A 99 6.73 8.88 -6.84
N GLY A 100 7.28 8.77 -8.04
CA GLY A 100 6.85 7.76 -9.02
C GLY A 100 5.43 7.99 -9.54
N GLY A 101 4.97 9.25 -9.55
CA GLY A 101 3.60 9.64 -9.89
C GLY A 101 3.29 9.70 -11.38
N SER A 102 4.28 9.48 -12.25
CA SER A 102 4.08 9.57 -13.69
C SER A 102 3.28 8.40 -14.27
N SER A 103 3.07 7.31 -13.53
CA SER A 103 2.31 6.15 -13.99
C SER A 103 1.87 5.21 -12.85
N GLY A 104 1.24 4.09 -13.20
CA GLY A 104 1.02 2.96 -12.29
C GLY A 104 0.24 3.37 -11.03
N ILE A 105 0.69 2.89 -9.87
CA ILE A 105 0.07 3.16 -8.56
C ILE A 105 0.09 4.66 -8.26
N GLY A 106 1.22 5.33 -8.45
CA GLY A 106 1.36 6.76 -8.18
C GLY A 106 0.38 7.61 -8.99
N ALA A 107 0.26 7.35 -10.30
CA ALA A 107 -0.73 8.03 -11.15
C ALA A 107 -2.17 7.74 -10.71
N SER A 108 -2.48 6.49 -10.33
CA SER A 108 -3.80 6.13 -9.84
C SER A 108 -4.14 6.87 -8.55
N ILE A 109 -3.23 6.90 -7.56
CA ILE A 109 -3.39 7.68 -6.33
C ILE A 109 -3.74 9.13 -6.66
N ILE A 110 -2.96 9.77 -7.54
CA ILE A 110 -3.16 11.18 -7.90
C ILE A 110 -4.54 11.40 -8.56
N LYS A 111 -4.93 10.53 -9.49
CA LYS A 111 -6.25 10.60 -10.14
C LYS A 111 -7.40 10.45 -9.14
N HIS A 112 -7.29 9.53 -8.19
CA HIS A 112 -8.29 9.35 -7.12
C HIS A 112 -8.32 10.54 -6.15
N ILE A 113 -7.16 11.16 -5.85
CA ILE A 113 -7.11 12.40 -5.06
C ILE A 113 -7.86 13.50 -5.79
N PHE A 114 -7.59 13.75 -7.07
CA PHE A 114 -8.28 14.81 -7.82
C PHE A 114 -9.77 14.53 -8.03
N ALA A 115 -10.15 13.26 -8.21
CA ALA A 115 -11.56 12.88 -8.31
C ALA A 115 -12.33 13.19 -7.01
N ARG A 116 -11.66 13.08 -5.85
CA ARG A 116 -12.25 13.37 -4.53
C ARG A 116 -12.14 14.84 -4.14
N ASN A 117 -11.02 15.47 -4.45
CA ASN A 117 -10.77 16.89 -4.21
C ASN A 117 -10.06 17.54 -5.43
N PRO A 118 -10.82 18.18 -6.33
CA PRO A 118 -10.26 18.90 -7.48
C PRO A 118 -9.32 20.06 -7.11
N LYS A 119 -9.37 20.57 -5.87
CA LYS A 119 -8.54 21.70 -5.40
C LYS A 119 -7.22 21.27 -4.77
N ALA A 120 -6.97 19.97 -4.62
CA ALA A 120 -5.76 19.44 -3.99
C ALA A 120 -4.49 19.98 -4.67
N THR A 121 -3.47 20.29 -3.87
CA THR A 121 -2.15 20.67 -4.38
C THR A 121 -1.25 19.44 -4.38
N ILE A 122 -0.82 19.00 -5.56
CA ILE A 122 -0.07 17.76 -5.74
C ILE A 122 1.26 18.07 -6.41
N VAL A 123 2.33 17.52 -5.83
CA VAL A 123 3.69 17.58 -6.37
C VAL A 123 4.08 16.18 -6.81
N VAL A 124 4.30 15.99 -8.10
CA VAL A 124 4.80 14.75 -8.68
C VAL A 124 6.31 14.83 -8.84
N VAL A 125 7.01 13.85 -8.27
CA VAL A 125 8.46 13.69 -8.45
C VAL A 125 8.70 12.38 -9.17
N ASP A 126 9.26 12.45 -10.36
CA ASP A 126 9.58 11.25 -11.15
C ASP A 126 10.73 11.56 -12.11
N LEU A 127 11.45 10.54 -12.56
CA LEU A 127 12.43 10.71 -13.63
C LEU A 127 11.75 10.68 -15.01
N ALA A 128 10.68 9.90 -15.13
CA ALA A 128 9.90 9.76 -16.37
C ALA A 128 8.83 10.85 -16.48
N PRO A 129 8.54 11.37 -17.68
CA PRO A 129 7.42 12.29 -17.88
C PRO A 129 6.08 11.62 -17.57
N LEU A 130 5.06 12.42 -17.23
CA LEU A 130 3.70 11.95 -16.99
C LEU A 130 3.18 11.16 -18.21
N SER A 131 2.66 9.96 -17.98
CA SER A 131 2.02 9.13 -19.02
C SER A 131 0.49 9.32 -19.09
N TRP A 132 -0.01 10.40 -18.50
CA TRP A 132 -1.42 10.71 -18.35
C TRP A 132 -1.59 12.22 -18.24
N GLU A 133 -2.75 12.72 -18.63
CA GLU A 133 -3.03 14.15 -18.60
C GLU A 133 -3.67 14.55 -17.26
N PRO A 134 -3.10 15.52 -16.54
CA PRO A 134 -3.74 16.07 -15.35
C PRO A 134 -5.03 16.81 -15.72
N PRO A 135 -6.05 16.83 -14.84
CA PRO A 135 -7.26 17.60 -15.07
C PRO A 135 -6.92 19.07 -15.37
N LYS A 136 -7.59 19.67 -16.36
CA LYS A 136 -7.37 21.08 -16.71
C LYS A 136 -7.61 21.98 -15.50
N GLY A 137 -6.67 22.88 -15.23
CA GLY A 137 -6.75 23.80 -14.08
C GLY A 137 -6.43 23.18 -12.72
N SER A 138 -6.02 21.91 -12.67
CA SER A 138 -5.55 21.30 -11.42
C SER A 138 -4.23 21.92 -10.93
N LYS A 139 -4.03 21.92 -9.61
CA LYS A 139 -2.79 22.39 -8.97
C LYS A 139 -1.76 21.25 -8.91
N LEU A 140 -1.37 20.75 -10.07
CA LEU A 140 -0.32 19.73 -10.20
C LEU A 140 1.01 20.37 -10.60
N HIS A 141 2.05 20.12 -9.80
CA HIS A 141 3.42 20.51 -10.08
C HIS A 141 4.24 19.26 -10.38
N TYR A 142 4.94 19.23 -11.51
CA TYR A 142 5.81 18.11 -11.88
C TYR A 142 7.28 18.54 -11.80
N PHE A 143 8.08 17.76 -11.09
CA PHE A 143 9.53 17.91 -11.02
C PHE A 143 10.20 16.65 -11.54
N LYS A 144 11.01 16.81 -12.59
CA LYS A 144 11.88 15.74 -13.08
C LYS A 144 13.07 15.60 -12.13
N CYS A 145 13.22 14.45 -11.47
CA CYS A 145 14.36 14.20 -10.59
C CYS A 145 14.74 12.72 -10.59
N ASP A 146 16.04 12.44 -10.70
CA ASP A 146 16.59 11.15 -10.32
C ASP A 146 16.72 11.11 -8.79
N LEU A 147 16.00 10.20 -8.15
CA LEU A 147 16.00 10.06 -6.68
C LEU A 147 17.25 9.36 -6.14
N THR A 148 18.09 8.81 -7.02
CA THR A 148 19.36 8.16 -6.63
C THR A 148 20.50 9.17 -6.46
N ASP A 149 20.37 10.36 -7.04
CA ASP A 149 21.26 11.49 -6.82
C ASP A 149 20.82 12.28 -5.57
N THR A 150 21.62 12.17 -4.51
CA THR A 150 21.36 12.84 -3.22
C THR A 150 21.43 14.36 -3.32
N ALA A 151 22.31 14.92 -4.17
CA ALA A 151 22.44 16.36 -4.34
C ALA A 151 21.24 16.93 -5.12
N ALA A 152 20.80 16.22 -6.17
CA ALA A 152 19.58 16.57 -6.90
C ALA A 152 18.35 16.49 -5.99
N LEU A 153 18.22 15.44 -5.17
CA LEU A 153 17.12 15.26 -4.22
C LEU A 153 17.05 16.42 -3.21
N LYS A 154 18.19 16.83 -2.63
CA LYS A 154 18.24 17.96 -1.69
C LYS A 154 17.83 19.28 -2.35
N THR A 155 18.30 19.51 -3.58
CA THR A 155 17.96 20.69 -4.37
C THR A 155 16.47 20.71 -4.69
N LEU A 156 15.92 19.57 -5.13
CA LEU A 156 14.49 19.37 -5.36
C LEU A 156 13.65 19.70 -4.12
N CYS A 157 14.02 19.20 -2.94
CA CYS A 157 13.25 19.46 -1.72
C CYS A 157 13.21 20.95 -1.38
N THR A 158 14.30 21.67 -1.63
CA THR A 158 14.34 23.13 -1.48
C THR A 158 13.43 23.81 -2.50
N LEU A 159 13.46 23.36 -3.76
CA LEU A 159 12.62 23.90 -4.82
C LEU A 159 11.11 23.71 -4.56
N ILE A 160 10.72 22.54 -4.04
CA ILE A 160 9.33 22.26 -3.66
C ILE A 160 8.88 23.24 -2.57
N ARG A 161 9.70 23.44 -1.53
CA ARG A 161 9.39 24.39 -0.45
C ARG A 161 9.26 25.82 -0.94
N THR A 162 10.10 26.25 -1.88
CA THR A 162 10.08 27.64 -2.37
C THR A 162 8.97 27.90 -3.38
N GLN A 163 8.67 26.95 -4.27
CA GLN A 163 7.69 27.15 -5.35
C GLN A 163 6.26 26.75 -4.98
N VAL A 164 6.09 25.75 -4.11
CA VAL A 164 4.79 25.19 -3.76
C VAL A 164 4.46 25.41 -2.29
N GLY A 165 5.44 25.21 -1.42
CA GLY A 165 5.31 25.32 0.03
C GLY A 165 5.76 24.06 0.76
N ASP A 166 5.62 24.04 2.07
CA ASP A 166 6.02 22.90 2.90
C ASP A 166 5.02 21.73 2.78
N PRO A 167 5.47 20.54 2.33
CA PRO A 167 4.60 19.37 2.24
C PRO A 167 4.02 18.93 3.59
N THR A 168 2.75 18.58 3.58
CA THR A 168 2.05 17.97 4.72
C THR A 168 1.80 16.48 4.50
N VAL A 169 1.84 16.01 3.26
CA VAL A 169 1.76 14.58 2.92
C VAL A 169 2.94 14.19 2.03
N LEU A 170 3.63 13.11 2.39
CA LEU A 170 4.67 12.48 1.58
C LEU A 170 4.25 11.05 1.24
N ILE A 171 4.13 10.73 -0.04
CA ILE A 171 3.85 9.39 -0.56
C ILE A 171 5.12 8.86 -1.24
N ASN A 172 5.87 8.04 -0.50
CA ASN A 172 7.03 7.31 -0.99
C ASN A 172 6.56 6.10 -1.82
N ASN A 173 6.29 6.33 -3.11
CA ASN A 173 5.76 5.34 -4.05
C ASN A 173 6.78 4.89 -5.12
N ALA A 174 7.76 5.73 -5.48
CA ALA A 174 8.78 5.35 -6.46
C ALA A 174 9.47 4.04 -6.06
N GLY A 175 9.67 3.15 -7.05
CA GLY A 175 10.41 1.92 -6.84
C GLY A 175 10.67 1.15 -8.12
N ILE A 176 11.73 0.35 -8.08
CA ILE A 176 12.20 -0.48 -9.19
C ILE A 176 12.49 -1.90 -8.72
N ALA A 177 12.41 -2.87 -9.61
CA ALA A 177 12.86 -4.24 -9.41
C ALA A 177 13.51 -4.75 -10.71
N ARG A 178 14.59 -5.54 -10.60
CA ARG A 178 15.36 -6.01 -11.76
C ARG A 178 15.13 -7.47 -12.12
N GLY A 179 14.80 -8.33 -11.15
CA GLY A 179 14.46 -9.73 -11.43
C GLY A 179 15.66 -10.65 -11.68
N ALA A 180 16.79 -10.40 -11.00
CA ALA A 180 18.00 -11.20 -11.08
C ALA A 180 18.30 -11.91 -9.75
N THR A 181 18.97 -13.06 -9.79
CA THR A 181 19.57 -13.61 -8.57
C THR A 181 20.71 -12.71 -8.09
N ILE A 182 21.15 -12.88 -6.83
CA ILE A 182 22.30 -12.14 -6.28
C ILE A 182 23.57 -12.41 -7.10
N MET A 183 23.71 -13.61 -7.69
CA MET A 183 24.89 -13.96 -8.51
C MET A 183 24.86 -13.32 -9.89
N GLU A 184 23.66 -13.05 -10.43
CA GLU A 184 23.48 -12.51 -11.79
C GLU A 184 23.38 -10.98 -11.80
N GLY A 185 22.81 -10.37 -10.75
CA GLY A 185 22.63 -8.92 -10.67
C GLY A 185 23.96 -8.20 -10.55
N SER A 186 24.14 -7.11 -11.30
CA SER A 186 25.34 -6.29 -11.19
C SER A 186 25.37 -5.50 -9.89
N TYR A 187 26.55 -5.04 -9.47
CA TYR A 187 26.68 -4.12 -8.34
C TYR A 187 25.85 -2.85 -8.53
N ALA A 188 25.86 -2.29 -9.75
CA ALA A 188 25.08 -1.10 -10.09
C ALA A 188 23.57 -1.33 -9.98
N ASP A 189 23.07 -2.50 -10.39
CA ASP A 189 21.65 -2.87 -10.23
C ASP A 189 21.23 -2.87 -8.77
N ILE A 190 22.02 -3.52 -7.91
CA ILE A 190 21.75 -3.63 -6.47
C ILE A 190 21.77 -2.24 -5.84
N GLU A 191 22.80 -1.43 -6.13
CA GLU A 191 22.90 -0.05 -5.65
C GLU A 191 21.71 0.79 -6.08
N LEU A 192 21.28 0.68 -7.33
CA LEU A 192 20.16 1.43 -7.86
C LEU A 192 18.85 1.04 -7.14
N THR A 193 18.60 -0.27 -6.96
CA THR A 193 17.44 -0.76 -6.20
C THR A 193 17.45 -0.22 -4.78
N VAL A 194 18.60 -0.28 -4.09
CA VAL A 194 18.76 0.23 -2.72
C VAL A 194 18.55 1.75 -2.64
N LYS A 195 19.18 2.51 -3.54
CA LYS A 195 19.08 3.97 -3.57
C LYS A 195 17.64 4.41 -3.82
N THR A 196 16.97 3.80 -4.79
CA THR A 196 15.60 4.18 -5.18
C THR A 196 14.56 3.75 -4.14
N ASN A 197 14.60 2.49 -3.71
CA ASN A 197 13.51 1.90 -2.93
C ASN A 197 13.63 2.15 -1.43
N LEU A 198 14.83 2.48 -0.93
CA LEU A 198 15.11 2.61 0.49
C LEU A 198 15.75 3.96 0.84
N ILE A 199 16.89 4.32 0.23
CA ILE A 199 17.61 5.55 0.60
C ILE A 199 16.80 6.79 0.25
N ALA A 200 16.18 6.85 -0.93
CA ALA A 200 15.35 7.99 -1.33
C ALA A 200 14.18 8.25 -0.36
N PRO A 201 13.36 7.25 0.04
CA PRO A 201 12.37 7.41 1.11
C PRO A 201 12.93 7.96 2.42
N PHE A 202 14.10 7.47 2.86
CA PHE A 202 14.79 7.99 4.06
C PHE A 202 15.12 9.49 3.91
N LEU A 203 15.73 9.87 2.78
CA LEU A 203 16.17 11.23 2.53
C LEU A 203 15.00 12.21 2.35
N LEU A 204 13.95 11.82 1.61
CA LEU A 204 12.74 12.63 1.47
C LEU A 204 12.04 12.82 2.81
N THR A 205 11.98 11.76 3.62
CA THR A 205 11.45 11.84 4.99
C THR A 205 12.29 12.80 5.82
N LYS A 206 13.63 12.69 5.78
CA LYS A 206 14.54 13.61 6.47
C LYS A 206 14.30 15.08 6.08
N GLU A 207 14.01 15.35 4.81
CA GLU A 207 13.81 16.70 4.29
C GLU A 207 12.44 17.31 4.66
N PHE A 208 11.36 16.52 4.65
CA PHE A 208 9.99 17.04 4.85
C PHE A 208 9.45 16.83 6.27
N LEU A 209 9.90 15.81 6.99
CA LEU A 209 9.44 15.50 8.34
C LEU A 209 9.60 16.65 9.36
N PRO A 210 10.69 17.45 9.35
CA PRO A 210 10.86 18.51 10.35
C PRO A 210 9.69 19.50 10.38
N TYR A 211 9.09 19.80 9.22
CA TYR A 211 7.92 20.67 9.16
C TYR A 211 6.68 20.01 9.78
N MET A 212 6.42 18.75 9.41
CA MET A 212 5.29 17.98 9.95
C MET A 212 5.37 17.85 11.48
N VAL A 213 6.58 17.61 12.00
CA VAL A 213 6.86 17.56 13.45
C VAL A 213 6.58 18.90 14.11
N ARG A 214 7.11 20.02 13.57
CA ARG A 214 6.88 21.36 14.14
C ARG A 214 5.39 21.73 14.18
N ARG A 215 4.63 21.35 13.14
CA ARG A 215 3.18 21.56 13.06
C ARG A 215 2.38 20.57 13.92
N ASN A 216 3.02 19.47 14.33
CA ASN A 216 2.38 18.25 14.84
C ASN A 216 1.18 17.89 13.97
N HIS A 217 1.43 17.77 12.66
CA HIS A 217 0.45 17.54 11.62
C HIS A 217 1.15 17.11 10.33
N GLY A 218 0.68 16.03 9.73
CA GLY A 218 1.17 15.53 8.45
C GLY A 218 0.98 14.03 8.31
N HIS A 219 1.31 13.47 7.15
CA HIS A 219 1.14 12.05 6.87
C HIS A 219 2.24 11.52 5.95
N ILE A 220 2.97 10.49 6.40
CA ILE A 220 3.93 9.76 5.57
C ILE A 220 3.33 8.43 5.12
N VAL A 221 3.25 8.21 3.82
CA VAL A 221 2.76 6.97 3.21
C VAL A 221 3.90 6.25 2.53
N ASN A 222 4.21 5.04 2.99
CA ASN A 222 5.24 4.20 2.39
C ASN A 222 4.58 3.06 1.60
N ILE A 223 4.95 2.92 0.32
CA ILE A 223 4.50 1.82 -0.53
C ILE A 223 5.48 0.66 -0.40
N GLY A 224 5.15 -0.25 0.50
CA GLY A 224 5.82 -1.53 0.72
C GLY A 224 5.41 -2.58 -0.32
N SER A 225 5.63 -3.85 0.03
CA SER A 225 5.30 -5.00 -0.82
C SER A 225 5.18 -6.24 0.04
N MET A 226 4.37 -7.21 -0.37
CA MET A 226 4.35 -8.53 0.24
C MET A 226 5.70 -9.23 0.18
N SER A 227 6.62 -8.82 -0.70
CA SER A 227 7.99 -9.32 -0.72
C SER A 227 8.81 -8.97 0.53
N SER A 228 8.42 -7.95 1.31
CA SER A 228 9.03 -7.69 2.62
C SER A 228 8.71 -8.78 3.63
N VAL A 229 7.60 -9.49 3.39
CA VAL A 229 7.09 -10.56 4.25
C VAL A 229 7.45 -11.91 3.66
N VAL A 230 6.91 -12.25 2.49
CA VAL A 230 7.16 -13.51 1.78
C VAL A 230 7.97 -13.19 0.52
N PRO A 231 9.32 -13.16 0.60
CA PRO A 231 10.15 -12.75 -0.53
C PRO A 231 10.14 -13.81 -1.65
N PRO A 232 9.78 -13.45 -2.89
CA PRO A 232 9.97 -14.31 -4.05
C PRO A 232 11.44 -14.51 -4.40
N VAL A 233 11.74 -15.60 -5.09
CA VAL A 233 13.06 -15.84 -5.68
C VAL A 233 13.36 -14.79 -6.77
N ARG A 234 14.66 -14.51 -7.01
CA ARG A 234 15.19 -13.55 -8.01
C ARG A 234 14.86 -12.06 -7.78
N ILE A 235 14.40 -11.68 -6.60
CA ILE A 235 14.21 -10.27 -6.21
C ILE A 235 14.69 -10.01 -4.79
N ALA A 236 15.86 -10.57 -4.45
CA ALA A 236 16.42 -10.48 -3.10
C ALA A 236 16.78 -9.04 -2.70
N ASP A 237 17.37 -8.28 -3.62
CA ASP A 237 17.67 -6.85 -3.47
C ASP A 237 16.38 -6.04 -3.22
N TYR A 238 15.37 -6.21 -4.05
CA TYR A 238 14.07 -5.55 -3.90
C TYR A 238 13.41 -5.93 -2.57
N SER A 239 13.35 -7.21 -2.24
CA SER A 239 12.73 -7.70 -1.00
C SER A 239 13.45 -7.15 0.24
N ALA A 240 14.78 -7.09 0.22
CA ALA A 240 15.58 -6.48 1.27
C ALA A 240 15.24 -4.98 1.42
N THR A 241 15.11 -4.23 0.32
CA THR A 241 14.73 -2.81 0.40
C THR A 241 13.33 -2.59 0.94
N LYS A 242 12.35 -3.44 0.58
CA LYS A 242 10.98 -3.35 1.09
C LYS A 242 10.85 -3.78 2.55
N ALA A 243 11.66 -4.73 3.00
CA ALA A 243 11.82 -5.05 4.42
C ALA A 243 12.45 -3.90 5.19
N GLY A 244 13.52 -3.29 4.66
CA GLY A 244 14.14 -2.10 5.23
C GLY A 244 13.18 -0.91 5.34
N LEU A 245 12.35 -0.68 4.33
CA LEU A 245 11.33 0.37 4.35
C LEU A 245 10.25 0.11 5.41
N THR A 246 9.90 -1.15 5.65
CA THR A 246 8.97 -1.55 6.72
C THR A 246 9.59 -1.27 8.09
N ALA A 247 10.85 -1.66 8.31
CA ALA A 247 11.57 -1.38 9.55
C ALA A 247 11.74 0.14 9.79
N MET A 248 12.06 0.91 8.74
CA MET A 248 12.11 2.38 8.80
C MET A 248 10.77 2.95 9.26
N HIS A 249 9.65 2.49 8.68
CA HIS A 249 8.31 2.95 9.03
C HIS A 249 8.00 2.69 10.51
N GLU A 250 8.28 1.48 11.01
CA GLU A 250 8.06 1.10 12.40
C GLU A 250 8.95 1.91 13.37
N SER A 251 10.23 2.06 13.06
CA SER A 251 11.15 2.88 13.88
C SER A 251 10.71 4.34 13.93
N LEU A 252 10.33 4.91 12.78
CA LEU A 252 9.86 6.29 12.70
C LEU A 252 8.60 6.52 13.54
N GLN A 253 7.70 5.53 13.65
CA GLN A 253 6.52 5.66 14.51
C GLN A 253 6.92 5.88 15.98
N LEU A 254 7.95 5.15 16.44
CA LEU A 254 8.47 5.29 17.79
C LEU A 254 9.20 6.62 17.98
N GLU A 255 9.98 7.06 16.99
CA GLU A 255 10.65 8.37 17.02
C GLU A 255 9.63 9.52 17.11
N LEU A 256 8.58 9.51 16.29
CA LEU A 256 7.51 10.51 16.34
C LEU A 256 6.85 10.57 17.72
N LYS A 257 6.57 9.41 18.32
CA LYS A 257 5.88 9.33 19.61
C LYS A 257 6.77 9.71 20.78
N TYR A 258 7.96 9.13 20.86
CA TYR A 258 8.78 9.18 22.06
C TYR A 258 9.87 10.24 22.01
N ILE A 259 10.42 10.55 20.83
CA ILE A 259 11.47 11.56 20.66
C ILE A 259 10.84 12.91 20.31
N HIS A 260 10.08 12.99 19.22
CA HIS A 260 9.57 14.25 18.70
C HIS A 260 8.26 14.73 19.35
N LYS A 261 7.56 13.84 20.08
CA LYS A 261 6.24 14.10 20.68
C LYS A 261 5.20 14.59 19.65
N ALA A 262 5.37 14.22 18.39
CA ALA A 262 4.54 14.62 17.26
C ALA A 262 3.42 13.59 17.03
N LEU A 263 2.54 13.41 18.02
CA LEU A 263 1.54 12.34 18.07
C LEU A 263 0.52 12.34 16.91
N LYS A 264 0.35 13.49 16.24
CA LYS A 264 -0.61 13.68 15.15
C LYS A 264 0.01 13.54 13.76
N VAL A 265 1.33 13.39 13.65
CA VAL A 265 1.97 13.01 12.39
C VAL A 265 1.66 11.55 12.12
N ARG A 266 0.89 11.29 11.07
CA ARG A 266 0.37 9.97 10.71
C ARG A 266 1.35 9.21 9.85
N GLN A 267 1.26 7.89 9.90
CA GLN A 267 1.98 7.05 8.96
C GLN A 267 1.06 5.95 8.39
N THR A 268 1.16 5.70 7.10
CA THR A 268 0.49 4.57 6.44
C THR A 268 1.51 3.68 5.73
N LEU A 269 1.40 2.38 5.91
CA LEU A 269 2.20 1.39 5.20
C LEU A 269 1.30 0.57 4.28
N GLY A 270 1.53 0.64 2.98
CA GLY A 270 0.86 -0.23 2.01
C GLY A 270 1.66 -1.52 1.79
N ILE A 271 1.11 -2.67 2.13
CA ILE A 271 1.72 -3.98 1.86
C ILE A 271 0.86 -4.69 0.81
N PHE A 272 1.35 -4.73 -0.41
CA PHE A 272 0.59 -5.20 -1.56
C PHE A 272 1.19 -6.42 -2.22
N GLY A 273 0.34 -7.33 -2.71
CA GLY A 273 0.73 -8.41 -3.61
C GLY A 273 1.09 -7.89 -5.01
N PHE A 274 1.09 -8.77 -6.01
CA PHE A 274 1.35 -8.36 -7.38
C PHE A 274 0.24 -7.43 -7.91
N ILE A 275 0.65 -6.33 -8.56
CA ILE A 275 -0.25 -5.31 -9.12
C ILE A 275 0.05 -5.18 -10.61
N ARG A 276 -1.01 -5.09 -11.43
CA ARG A 276 -0.91 -4.80 -12.87
C ARG A 276 -0.27 -3.43 -13.08
N THR A 277 1.03 -3.38 -13.31
CA THR A 277 1.77 -2.13 -13.50
C THR A 277 2.82 -2.35 -14.59
N PRO A 278 3.44 -1.28 -15.12
CA PRO A 278 4.58 -1.45 -16.01
C PRO A 278 5.72 -2.30 -15.41
N LEU A 279 5.83 -2.40 -14.08
CA LEU A 279 6.83 -3.25 -13.39
C LEU A 279 6.53 -4.76 -13.54
N VAL A 280 5.25 -5.13 -13.69
CA VAL A 280 4.78 -6.51 -13.83
C VAL A 280 3.75 -6.55 -14.98
N PRO A 281 4.21 -6.58 -16.25
CA PRO A 281 3.31 -6.46 -17.40
C PRO A 281 2.52 -7.73 -17.76
N PHE A 282 2.73 -8.85 -17.06
CA PHE A 282 2.12 -10.15 -17.33
C PHE A 282 1.48 -10.76 -16.09
N ASN A 283 0.67 -11.80 -16.29
CA ASN A 283 0.09 -12.58 -15.20
C ASN A 283 1.15 -13.56 -14.64
N PRO A 284 1.54 -13.44 -13.36
CA PRO A 284 2.57 -14.28 -12.77
C PRO A 284 2.15 -15.74 -12.49
N GLY A 285 1.00 -16.19 -13.00
CA GLY A 285 0.52 -17.59 -12.85
C GLY A 285 -0.02 -17.94 -11.45
N GLN A 286 -0.22 -16.94 -10.61
CA GLN A 286 -0.70 -17.12 -9.23
C GLN A 286 -2.19 -17.52 -9.15
N PRO A 287 -2.62 -18.24 -8.09
CA PRO A 287 -4.02 -18.62 -7.91
C PRO A 287 -4.91 -17.40 -7.75
N HIS A 288 -5.69 -17.06 -8.79
CA HIS A 288 -6.50 -15.85 -8.86
C HIS A 288 -7.42 -15.65 -7.65
N PHE A 289 -8.02 -16.73 -7.15
CA PHE A 289 -8.97 -16.67 -6.03
C PHE A 289 -8.33 -16.15 -4.72
N VAL A 290 -7.08 -16.53 -4.42
CA VAL A 290 -6.40 -16.17 -3.15
C VAL A 290 -5.40 -15.03 -3.34
N MET A 291 -4.70 -15.02 -4.46
CA MET A 291 -3.68 -14.04 -4.81
C MET A 291 -4.05 -13.43 -6.18
N PRO A 292 -5.11 -12.62 -6.28
CA PRO A 292 -5.44 -11.95 -7.52
C PRO A 292 -4.34 -10.97 -7.92
N LEU A 293 -4.12 -10.82 -9.22
CA LEU A 293 -3.31 -9.73 -9.77
C LEU A 293 -4.11 -8.43 -9.67
N LEU A 294 -3.74 -7.57 -8.71
CA LEU A 294 -4.50 -6.39 -8.30
C LEU A 294 -4.55 -5.32 -9.39
N HIS A 295 -5.68 -4.61 -9.48
CA HIS A 295 -5.80 -3.43 -10.32
C HIS A 295 -5.16 -2.21 -9.65
N VAL A 296 -4.48 -1.35 -10.41
CA VAL A 296 -3.86 -0.12 -9.86
C VAL A 296 -4.87 0.74 -9.12
N ASP A 297 -6.08 0.87 -9.65
CA ASP A 297 -7.14 1.66 -9.03
C ASP A 297 -7.66 1.09 -7.73
N THR A 298 -7.63 -0.23 -7.54
CA THR A 298 -7.97 -0.82 -6.24
C THR A 298 -6.97 -0.39 -5.16
N VAL A 299 -5.68 -0.37 -5.52
CA VAL A 299 -4.60 0.07 -4.63
C VAL A 299 -4.64 1.58 -4.40
N GLY A 300 -4.77 2.35 -5.48
CA GLY A 300 -4.86 3.81 -5.43
C GLY A 300 -6.05 4.28 -4.58
N GLU A 301 -7.24 3.73 -4.82
CA GLU A 301 -8.44 4.02 -4.05
C GLU A 301 -8.29 3.66 -2.57
N ALA A 302 -7.69 2.51 -2.24
CA ALA A 302 -7.46 2.12 -0.85
C ALA A 302 -6.51 3.09 -0.12
N ILE A 303 -5.43 3.53 -0.78
CA ILE A 303 -4.49 4.52 -0.23
C ILE A 303 -5.19 5.86 -0.02
N VAL A 304 -5.95 6.34 -1.01
CA VAL A 304 -6.69 7.61 -0.91
C VAL A 304 -7.75 7.55 0.18
N ASN A 305 -8.47 6.44 0.32
CA ASN A 305 -9.42 6.24 1.42
C ASN A 305 -8.72 6.24 2.79
N GLY A 306 -7.53 5.62 2.89
CA GLY A 306 -6.71 5.69 4.08
C GLY A 306 -6.28 7.12 4.41
N LEU A 307 -5.74 7.84 3.43
CA LEU A 307 -5.29 9.23 3.56
C LEU A 307 -6.43 10.15 4.03
N TYR A 308 -7.56 10.16 3.32
CA TYR A 308 -8.70 11.00 3.63
C TYR A 308 -9.47 10.60 4.90
N SER A 309 -9.18 9.42 5.48
CA SER A 309 -9.71 9.09 6.80
C SER A 309 -9.08 9.95 7.91
N GLY A 310 -7.92 10.58 7.65
CA GLY A 310 -7.14 11.32 8.63
C GLY A 310 -6.38 10.43 9.63
N TYR A 311 -6.41 9.11 9.43
CA TYR A 311 -5.76 8.11 10.27
C TYR A 311 -4.63 7.38 9.51
N GLY A 312 -3.57 7.03 10.24
CA GLY A 312 -2.53 6.11 9.79
C GLY A 312 -2.90 4.63 10.04
N GLY A 313 -2.09 3.73 9.48
CA GLY A 313 -2.23 2.28 9.66
C GLY A 313 -1.61 1.47 8.52
N THR A 314 -1.71 0.15 8.60
CA THR A 314 -1.22 -0.77 7.55
C THR A 314 -2.36 -1.22 6.65
N ILE A 315 -2.19 -1.06 5.34
CA ILE A 315 -3.15 -1.50 4.31
C ILE A 315 -2.60 -2.75 3.64
N TYR A 316 -3.29 -3.87 3.79
CA TYR A 316 -2.98 -5.12 3.08
C TYR A 316 -3.90 -5.30 1.88
N LEU A 317 -3.33 -5.54 0.70
CA LEU A 317 -4.09 -5.98 -0.48
C LEU A 317 -3.36 -7.14 -1.18
N PRO A 318 -4.04 -8.28 -1.46
CA PRO A 318 -5.37 -8.62 -0.96
C PRO A 318 -5.37 -8.74 0.58
N ARG A 319 -6.50 -8.45 1.22
CA ARG A 319 -6.62 -8.32 2.69
C ARG A 319 -6.26 -9.60 3.42
N ILE A 320 -6.53 -10.76 2.81
CA ILE A 320 -6.16 -12.08 3.34
C ILE A 320 -4.66 -12.18 3.68
N MET A 321 -3.79 -11.42 3.01
CA MET A 321 -2.35 -11.42 3.27
C MET A 321 -1.97 -10.92 4.66
N SER A 322 -2.84 -10.13 5.32
CA SER A 322 -2.64 -9.77 6.73
C SER A 322 -2.51 -11.01 7.62
N LEU A 323 -3.30 -12.06 7.38
CA LEU A 323 -3.21 -13.33 8.11
C LEU A 323 -1.92 -14.09 7.78
N VAL A 324 -1.46 -14.02 6.52
CA VAL A 324 -0.19 -14.64 6.12
C VAL A 324 0.98 -14.02 6.87
N THR A 325 0.94 -12.71 7.12
CA THR A 325 2.00 -12.06 7.93
C THR A 325 2.03 -12.55 9.38
N ALA A 326 0.89 -12.93 9.95
CA ALA A 326 0.81 -13.49 11.30
C ALA A 326 1.47 -14.88 11.40
N LEU A 327 1.62 -15.61 10.30
CA LEU A 327 2.33 -16.89 10.29
C LEU A 327 3.81 -16.76 10.67
N ARG A 328 4.41 -15.57 10.56
CA ARG A 328 5.77 -15.29 11.04
C ARG A 328 5.93 -15.47 12.55
N ALA A 329 4.83 -15.41 13.32
CA ALA A 329 4.86 -15.69 14.75
C ALA A 329 4.83 -17.20 15.07
N GLY A 330 4.59 -18.06 14.08
CA GLY A 330 4.58 -19.51 14.23
C GLY A 330 5.98 -20.13 14.15
N PRO A 331 6.08 -21.47 14.35
CA PRO A 331 7.32 -22.19 14.16
C PRO A 331 7.95 -21.99 12.78
N GLU A 332 9.28 -21.89 12.73
CA GLU A 332 10.03 -21.58 11.51
C GLU A 332 9.73 -22.52 10.34
N TRP A 333 9.42 -23.80 10.60
CA TRP A 333 9.09 -24.75 9.54
C TRP A 333 7.78 -24.42 8.82
N ILE A 334 6.76 -23.90 9.51
CA ILE A 334 5.49 -23.46 8.89
C ILE A 334 5.77 -22.29 7.96
N TRP A 335 6.56 -21.35 8.49
CA TRP A 335 6.93 -20.15 7.77
C TRP A 335 7.81 -20.47 6.55
N ARG A 336 8.71 -21.44 6.67
CA ARG A 336 9.51 -21.97 5.55
C ARG A 336 8.64 -22.57 4.45
N LEU A 337 7.66 -23.41 4.79
CA LEU A 337 6.72 -23.96 3.81
C LEU A 337 5.97 -22.86 3.05
N ALA A 338 5.54 -21.82 3.76
CA ALA A 338 4.89 -20.66 3.13
C ALA A 338 5.82 -19.95 2.12
N ARG A 339 7.11 -19.78 2.44
CA ARG A 339 8.09 -19.17 1.52
C ARG A 339 8.41 -20.04 0.32
N GLU A 340 8.46 -21.37 0.48
CA GLU A 340 8.73 -22.31 -0.62
C GLU A 340 7.65 -22.23 -1.72
N THR A 341 6.42 -21.81 -1.39
CA THR A 341 5.37 -21.56 -2.40
C THR A 341 5.75 -20.48 -3.43
N THR A 342 6.64 -19.57 -3.07
CA THR A 342 7.13 -18.52 -3.99
C THR A 342 8.10 -19.03 -5.05
N ALA A 343 8.52 -20.30 -4.99
CA ALA A 343 9.30 -20.91 -6.07
C ALA A 343 8.55 -20.86 -7.42
N SER A 344 7.22 -20.82 -7.40
CA SER A 344 6.37 -20.61 -8.58
C SER A 344 6.62 -19.27 -9.28
N ALA A 345 7.15 -18.28 -8.57
CA ALA A 345 7.47 -16.94 -9.09
C ALA A 345 8.84 -16.86 -9.79
N LYS A 346 9.59 -17.96 -9.91
CA LYS A 346 10.96 -17.98 -10.46
C LYS A 346 11.06 -17.56 -11.92
N ASP A 347 9.99 -17.75 -12.67
CA ASP A 347 9.95 -17.50 -14.12
C ASP A 347 9.23 -16.18 -14.45
N ILE A 348 9.00 -15.30 -13.46
CA ILE A 348 8.42 -13.97 -13.64
C ILE A 348 9.51 -13.03 -14.20
N PRO A 349 9.48 -12.64 -15.50
CA PRO A 349 10.43 -11.66 -16.03
C PRO A 349 10.13 -10.26 -15.49
N TYR A 350 10.96 -9.70 -14.62
CA TYR A 350 10.79 -8.29 -14.25
C TYR A 350 11.34 -7.43 -15.39
N THR A 351 10.52 -6.55 -15.96
CA THR A 351 10.97 -5.60 -16.98
C THR A 351 11.28 -4.27 -16.29
N PRO A 352 12.56 -3.89 -16.15
CA PRO A 352 12.88 -2.58 -15.63
C PRO A 352 12.39 -1.52 -16.63
N ARG A 353 11.63 -0.55 -16.12
CA ARG A 353 11.08 0.53 -16.95
C ARG A 353 12.15 1.46 -17.51
N GLN A 354 13.27 1.55 -16.82
CA GLN A 354 14.43 2.34 -17.20
C GLN A 354 15.59 1.39 -17.40
N LYS A 355 16.19 1.40 -18.60
CA LYS A 355 17.45 0.69 -18.82
C LYS A 355 18.55 1.47 -18.10
N ILE A 356 19.50 0.73 -17.54
CA ILE A 356 20.69 1.30 -16.91
C ILE A 356 21.78 1.17 -17.95
N ASN A 357 22.62 2.18 -18.06
CA ASN A 357 23.84 2.05 -18.81
C ASN A 357 24.85 1.29 -17.93
N ASP A 358 25.18 0.06 -18.33
CA ASP A 358 26.03 -0.87 -17.55
C ASP A 358 27.44 -0.33 -17.27
N LEU A 359 27.92 0.66 -18.04
CA LEU A 359 29.22 1.30 -17.82
C LEU A 359 29.18 2.43 -16.78
N THR A 360 28.05 3.11 -16.67
CA THR A 360 27.90 4.30 -15.79
C THR A 360 27.11 4.01 -14.52
N GLY A 361 26.33 2.93 -14.50
CA GLY A 361 25.40 2.63 -13.42
C GLY A 361 24.25 3.62 -13.28
N THR A 362 24.04 4.48 -14.29
CA THR A 362 22.99 5.51 -14.31
C THR A 362 21.88 5.14 -15.30
N PHE A 363 20.71 5.75 -15.15
CA PHE A 363 19.60 5.55 -16.09
C PHE A 363 19.97 5.98 -17.51
N ASP A 364 19.73 5.11 -18.48
CA ASP A 364 19.87 5.40 -19.89
C ASP A 364 18.70 6.26 -20.37
N LEU A 365 18.95 7.56 -20.52
CA LEU A 365 17.94 8.55 -20.87
C LEU A 365 17.62 8.58 -22.38
N GLU A 366 18.44 7.95 -23.25
CA GLU A 366 18.29 8.03 -24.71
C GLU A 366 17.17 7.12 -25.26
N GLU A 367 16.96 5.95 -24.68
CA GLU A 367 15.89 5.04 -25.15
C GLU A 367 14.48 5.42 -24.68
N ALA A 368 14.36 6.11 -23.54
CA ALA A 368 13.08 6.65 -23.08
C ALA A 368 12.44 7.62 -24.11
N SER A 369 13.29 8.25 -24.93
CA SER A 369 12.89 9.05 -26.09
C SER A 369 12.43 8.19 -27.28
N LYS A 370 13.14 7.08 -27.58
CA LYS A 370 12.83 6.18 -28.71
C LYS A 370 11.54 5.37 -28.54
N ALA A 371 11.14 5.05 -27.31
CA ALA A 371 9.86 4.39 -27.03
C ALA A 371 8.64 5.24 -27.45
N LYS A 372 8.75 6.58 -27.47
CA LYS A 372 7.70 7.47 -28.02
C LYS A 372 7.51 7.28 -29.53
N THR A 373 8.56 7.00 -30.27
CA THR A 373 8.51 6.92 -31.74
C THR A 373 7.89 5.61 -32.24
N ASN A 374 8.03 4.53 -31.45
CA ASN A 374 7.49 3.22 -31.81
C ASN A 374 6.06 2.98 -31.29
N GLY A 375 5.63 3.68 -30.25
CA GLY A 375 4.25 3.59 -29.74
C GLY A 375 3.18 4.20 -30.66
N VAL A 376 3.56 5.12 -31.55
CA VAL A 376 2.65 5.74 -32.53
C VAL A 376 2.45 4.87 -33.78
N LYS A 377 3.31 3.86 -34.01
CA LYS A 377 3.25 3.02 -35.22
C LYS A 377 2.46 1.72 -35.07
N ASN A 378 2.02 1.35 -33.87
CA ASN A 378 1.36 0.06 -33.60
C ASN A 378 -0.14 0.17 -33.26
N GLU A 379 -0.78 1.31 -33.50
CA GLU A 379 -2.25 1.46 -33.38
C GLU A 379 -2.99 1.38 -34.73
N GLU A 380 -2.29 1.12 -35.83
CA GLU A 380 -2.89 0.69 -37.09
C GLU A 380 -2.41 -0.72 -37.41
N LEU A 381 -3.15 -1.73 -36.92
CA LEU A 381 -3.40 -3.04 -37.57
C LEU A 381 -4.35 -3.91 -36.72
#